data_AF-A0A2I1HWI0-F1
#
_entry.id   AF-A0A2I1HWI0-F1
#
_cell.length_a   1.000
_cell.length_b   1.000
_cell.length_c   1.000
_cell.angle_alpha   90.00
_cell.angle_beta   90.00
_cell.angle_gamma   90.00
#
_symmetry.space_group_name_H-M   'P 1'
#
loop_
_entity.id
_entity.type
_entity.pdbx_description
1 polymer ?
#
loop_
_entity_poly.entity_id
_entity_poly.type
_entity_poly.pdbx_seq_one_letter_code
_entity_poly.pdbx_strand_id
1 'polypeptide(L)'
;MCVETGRLLILTDLAIIYGNLYDLWNQNYIGVIDKEKINYFTRVALGAYAYPMFYISPNFKCIVVMDENNLASVDPSLLNRFEKQKLSINDILDDRQKGFIHWI
;
A
#
# COMPACT_ATOMS: atom_id res chain seq x y z
N MET A 1 -9.28 -11.08 -5.73
CA MET A 1 -8.06 -10.23 -5.59
C MET A 1 -7.74 -10.00 -4.10
N CYS A 2 -6.51 -9.59 -3.70
CA CYS A 2 -6.19 -9.34 -2.27
C CYS A 2 -7.14 -8.30 -1.64
N VAL A 3 -7.50 -7.27 -2.43
CA VAL A 3 -8.46 -6.21 -2.09
C VAL A 3 -9.84 -6.78 -1.70
N GLU A 4 -10.42 -7.62 -2.55
CA GLU A 4 -11.74 -8.22 -2.33
C GLU A 4 -11.74 -9.27 -1.21
N THR A 5 -10.64 -10.02 -1.08
CA THR A 5 -10.52 -11.09 -0.08
C THR A 5 -10.03 -10.60 1.28
N GLY A 6 -9.66 -9.32 1.40
CA GLY A 6 -9.12 -8.73 2.64
C GLY A 6 -7.74 -9.25 3.03
N ARG A 7 -7.00 -9.85 2.09
CA ARG A 7 -5.63 -10.30 2.35
C ARG A 7 -4.68 -9.11 2.32
N LEU A 8 -3.66 -9.16 3.18
CA LEU A 8 -2.57 -8.19 3.17
C LEU A 8 -1.90 -8.16 1.79
N LEU A 9 -1.75 -6.97 1.23
CA LEU A 9 -0.98 -6.72 0.02
C LEU A 9 0.32 -6.00 0.40
N ILE A 10 1.45 -6.60 0.07
CA ILE A 10 2.77 -5.98 0.23
C ILE A 10 3.28 -5.64 -1.17
N LEU A 11 3.54 -4.36 -1.39
CA LEU A 11 4.06 -3.85 -2.66
C LEU A 11 5.51 -3.42 -2.47
N THR A 12 6.33 -3.80 -3.44
CA THR A 12 7.70 -3.33 -3.61
C THR A 12 7.78 -2.68 -4.97
N ASP A 13 8.60 -1.63 -5.10
CA ASP A 13 8.82 -0.91 -6.36
C ASP A 13 7.55 -0.30 -7.01
N LEU A 14 7.18 0.88 -6.51
CA LEU A 14 5.96 1.60 -6.89
C LEU A 14 5.96 2.18 -8.31
N ALA A 15 7.11 2.25 -8.99
CA ALA A 15 7.27 3.00 -10.23
C ALA A 15 6.32 2.53 -11.35
N ILE A 16 5.99 1.24 -11.38
CA ILE A 16 5.19 0.63 -12.46
C ILE A 16 3.68 0.70 -12.18
N ILE A 17 3.27 0.65 -10.91
CA ILE A 17 1.86 0.42 -10.52
C ILE A 17 1.16 1.66 -9.95
N TYR A 18 1.90 2.76 -9.75
CA TYR A 18 1.39 3.97 -9.12
C TYR A 18 0.09 4.50 -9.75
N GLY A 19 0.11 4.73 -11.07
CA GLY A 19 -1.06 5.27 -11.77
C GLY A 19 -2.27 4.34 -11.77
N ASN A 20 -2.03 3.02 -11.70
CA ASN A 20 -3.09 2.02 -11.76
C ASN A 20 -3.88 1.91 -10.45
N LEU A 21 -3.21 2.13 -9.31
CA LEU A 21 -3.77 1.95 -7.96
C LEU A 21 -4.14 3.29 -7.29
N TYR A 22 -4.09 4.39 -8.02
CA TYR A 22 -4.29 5.73 -7.47
C TYR A 22 -5.64 5.89 -6.74
N ASP A 23 -6.75 5.48 -7.37
CA ASP A 23 -8.10 5.57 -6.79
C ASP A 23 -8.27 4.66 -5.55
N LEU A 24 -7.58 3.52 -5.52
CA LEU A 24 -7.55 2.62 -4.36
C LEU A 24 -6.91 3.32 -3.16
N TRP A 25 -5.74 3.95 -3.33
CA TRP A 25 -5.03 4.60 -2.22
C TRP A 25 -5.62 5.95 -1.83
N ASN A 26 -6.29 6.63 -2.75
CA ASN A 26 -6.98 7.89 -2.45
C ASN A 26 -8.24 7.68 -1.59
N GLN A 27 -8.60 6.43 -1.27
CA GLN A 27 -9.81 6.05 -0.55
C GLN A 27 -11.08 6.65 -1.19
N ASN A 28 -11.06 6.86 -2.51
CA ASN A 28 -12.19 7.40 -3.26
C ASN A 28 -13.21 6.28 -3.53
N TYR A 29 -13.76 5.73 -2.45
CA TYR A 29 -14.61 4.56 -2.50
C TYR A 29 -16.05 4.93 -2.78
N ILE A 30 -16.68 4.13 -3.63
CA ILE A 30 -18.09 4.23 -3.96
C ILE A 30 -18.85 3.32 -3.00
N GLY A 31 -19.56 3.93 -2.06
CA GLY A 31 -20.45 3.23 -1.14
C GLY A 31 -21.74 2.82 -1.83
N VAL A 32 -22.04 1.53 -1.85
CA VAL A 32 -23.29 0.97 -2.35
C VAL A 32 -24.04 0.34 -1.18
N ILE A 33 -25.26 0.79 -0.94
CA ILE A 33 -26.12 0.24 0.10
C ILE A 33 -26.78 -1.04 -0.43
N ASP A 34 -26.54 -2.16 0.24
CA ASP A 34 -27.22 -3.43 -0.02
C ASP A 34 -27.77 -3.97 1.31
N LYS A 35 -29.09 -4.14 1.40
CA LYS A 35 -29.79 -4.73 2.56
C LYS A 35 -29.26 -4.23 3.91
N GLU A 36 -29.23 -2.90 4.08
CA GLU A 36 -28.81 -2.20 5.29
C GLU A 36 -27.29 -2.20 5.58
N LYS A 37 -26.46 -2.76 4.70
CA LYS A 37 -25.00 -2.69 4.80
C LYS A 37 -24.42 -1.83 3.68
N ILE A 38 -23.41 -1.03 4.01
CA ILE A 38 -22.64 -0.26 3.03
C ILE A 38 -21.46 -1.12 2.57
N ASN A 39 -21.43 -1.43 1.28
CA ASN A 39 -20.30 -2.07 0.62
C ASN A 39 -19.49 -1.01 -0.11
N TYR A 40 -18.17 -1.03 0.07
CA TYR A 40 -17.27 -0.09 -0.60
C TYR A 40 -16.68 -0.71 -1.85
N PHE A 41 -16.66 0.05 -2.93
CA PHE A 41 -16.06 -0.34 -4.19
C PHE A 41 -15.03 0.70 -4.63
N THR A 42 -13.98 0.26 -5.32
CA THR A 42 -12.98 1.15 -5.90
C THR A 42 -12.71 0.78 -7.35
N ARG A 43 -12.19 1.74 -8.11
CA ARG A 43 -11.74 1.54 -9.48
C ARG A 43 -10.24 1.30 -9.46
N VAL A 44 -9.78 0.39 -10.30
CA VAL A 44 -8.34 0.18 -10.54
C VAL A 44 -8.14 0.31 -12.04
N ALA A 45 -7.20 1.16 -12.46
CA ALA A 45 -6.91 1.32 -13.88
C ALA A 45 -6.08 0.11 -14.36
N LEU A 46 -6.55 -0.52 -15.43
CA LEU A 46 -5.88 -1.60 -16.13
C LEU A 46 -5.61 -1.12 -17.56
N GLY A 47 -4.53 -0.35 -17.71
CA GLY A 47 -4.19 0.32 -18.97
C GLY A 47 -5.17 1.47 -19.29
N ALA A 48 -5.29 1.81 -20.57
CA ALA A 48 -6.03 3.00 -21.01
C ALA A 48 -7.56 2.84 -21.08
N TYR A 49 -8.09 1.62 -21.00
CA TYR A 49 -9.49 1.35 -21.38
C TYR A 49 -10.29 0.51 -20.39
N ALA A 50 -9.67 0.01 -19.31
CA ALA A 50 -10.37 -0.80 -18.31
C ALA A 50 -10.26 -0.16 -16.93
N TYR A 51 -11.40 0.18 -16.35
CA TYR A 51 -11.55 0.63 -14.96
C TYR A 51 -12.51 -0.29 -14.20
N PRO A 52 -12.18 -1.59 -14.05
CA PRO A 52 -13.04 -2.50 -13.30
C PRO A 52 -13.25 -1.99 -11.87
N MET A 53 -14.46 -2.22 -11.37
CA MET A 53 -14.84 -1.93 -10.00
C MET A 53 -14.65 -3.17 -9.15
N PHE A 54 -13.88 -3.04 -8.08
CA PHE A 54 -13.62 -4.12 -7.13
C PHE A 54 -14.27 -3.82 -5.79
N TYR A 55 -14.88 -4.83 -5.19
CA TYR A 55 -15.28 -4.77 -3.79
C TYR A 55 -14.05 -4.63 -2.89
N ILE A 56 -14.15 -3.79 -1.86
CA ILE A 56 -13.11 -3.62 -0.86
C ILE A 56 -13.55 -4.30 0.42
N SER A 57 -12.80 -5.33 0.80
CA SER A 57 -13.00 -5.95 2.10
C SER A 57 -12.62 -4.96 3.22
N PRO A 58 -13.42 -4.83 4.29
CA PRO A 58 -13.07 -4.03 5.47
C PRO A 58 -11.77 -4.46 6.15
N ASN A 59 -11.35 -5.70 5.92
CA ASN A 59 -10.11 -6.26 6.49
C ASN A 59 -8.88 -6.02 5.61
N PHE A 60 -9.06 -5.41 4.43
CA PHE A 60 -7.96 -5.16 3.51
C PHE A 60 -6.93 -4.19 4.12
N LYS A 61 -5.66 -4.56 4.01
CA LYS A 61 -4.52 -3.73 4.40
C LYS A 61 -3.48 -3.76 3.27
N CYS A 62 -2.82 -2.62 3.07
CA CYS A 62 -1.77 -2.46 2.08
C CYS A 62 -0.52 -1.90 2.75
N ILE A 63 0.63 -2.54 2.52
CA ILE A 63 1.94 -2.06 2.95
C ILE A 63 2.76 -1.81 1.69
N VAL A 64 3.41 -0.65 1.63
CA VAL A 64 4.36 -0.34 0.58
C VAL A 64 5.75 -0.30 1.21
N VAL A 65 6.66 -1.10 0.67
CA VAL A 65 8.07 -1.12 1.06
C VAL A 65 8.88 -0.43 -0.03
N MET A 66 9.66 0.56 0.37
CA MET A 66 10.50 1.35 -0.53
C MET A 66 11.87 1.63 0.10
N ASP A 67 12.89 1.73 -0.75
CA ASP A 67 14.19 2.26 -0.35
C ASP A 67 14.06 3.76 -0.06
N GLU A 68 14.66 4.22 1.04
CA GLU A 68 14.70 5.63 1.42
C GLU A 68 15.34 6.51 0.34
N ASN A 69 16.33 5.98 -0.40
CA ASN A 69 16.98 6.68 -1.51
C ASN A 69 16.01 7.01 -2.65
N ASN A 70 14.95 6.21 -2.81
CA ASN A 70 13.94 6.43 -3.84
C ASN A 70 12.85 7.40 -3.40
N LEU A 71 12.80 7.81 -2.14
CA LEU A 71 11.75 8.69 -1.60
C LEU A 71 11.63 10.02 -2.34
N ALA A 72 12.77 10.59 -2.75
CA ALA A 72 12.82 11.85 -3.49
C ALA A 72 12.18 11.77 -4.89
N SER A 73 12.07 10.57 -5.46
CA SER A 73 11.48 10.34 -6.79
C SER A 73 9.96 10.09 -6.75
N VAL A 74 9.41 9.88 -5.56
CA VAL A 74 7.99 9.53 -5.38
C VAL A 74 7.14 10.80 -5.28
N ASP A 75 5.97 10.76 -5.91
CA ASP A 75 4.98 11.83 -5.84
C ASP A 75 4.58 12.13 -4.38
N PRO A 76 4.72 13.37 -3.88
CA PRO A 76 4.38 13.71 -2.50
C PRO A 76 2.93 13.42 -2.10
N SER A 77 1.99 13.48 -3.04
CA SER A 77 0.58 13.17 -2.78
C SER A 77 0.39 11.70 -2.46
N LEU A 78 1.17 10.79 -3.07
CA LEU A 78 1.17 9.38 -2.70
C LEU A 78 1.61 9.21 -1.26
N LEU A 79 2.76 9.79 -0.92
CA LEU A 79 3.36 9.70 0.40
C LEU A 79 2.39 10.21 1.48
N ASN A 80 1.59 11.22 1.19
CA ASN A 80 0.59 11.77 2.11
C ASN A 80 -0.63 10.88 2.34
N ARG A 81 -0.83 9.83 1.54
CA ARG A 81 -1.92 8.85 1.71
C ARG A 81 -1.54 7.66 2.58
N PHE A 82 -0.26 7.52 2.89
CA PHE A 82 0.27 6.43 3.72
C PHE A 82 0.77 6.96 5.05
N GLU A 83 0.59 6.14 6.08
CA GLU A 83 1.38 6.22 7.30
C GLU A 83 2.84 5.86 6.96
N LYS A 84 3.78 6.71 7.35
CA LYS A 84 5.20 6.56 7.01
C LYS A 84 5.95 6.01 8.22
N GLN A 85 6.69 4.93 8.02
CA GLN A 85 7.56 4.35 9.02
C GLN A 85 8.93 4.12 8.39
N LYS A 86 9.99 4.49 9.12
CA LYS A 86 11.38 4.19 8.74
C LYS A 86 11.86 3.04 9.60
N LEU A 87 12.38 2.00 8.97
CA LEU A 87 12.96 0.85 9.64
C LEU A 87 14.34 0.59 9.06
N SER A 88 15.36 0.73 9.89
CA SER A 88 16.72 0.33 9.59
C SER A 88 17.04 -1.01 10.27
N ILE A 89 18.10 -1.68 9.82
CA ILE A 89 18.57 -2.90 10.47
C ILE A 89 18.89 -2.66 11.95
N ASN A 90 19.39 -1.47 12.30
CA ASN A 90 19.72 -1.08 13.67
C ASN A 90 18.48 -0.95 14.57
N ASP A 91 17.30 -0.73 13.99
CA ASP A 91 16.04 -0.65 14.71
C ASP A 91 15.46 -2.04 15.03
N ILE A 92 15.90 -3.07 14.29
CA ILE A 92 15.44 -4.46 14.45
C ILE A 92 16.30 -5.24 15.44
N LEU A 93 17.61 -4.96 15.43
CA LEU A 93 18.59 -5.73 16.19
C LEU A 93 18.58 -5.38 17.69
N ASP A 94 18.67 -6.40 18.53
CA ASP A 94 18.94 -6.22 19.95
C ASP A 94 20.43 -5.87 20.20
N ASP A 95 20.75 -5.40 21.41
CA ASP A 95 22.11 -4.95 21.76
C ASP A 95 23.17 -6.07 21.63
N ARG A 96 22.77 -7.33 21.81
CA ARG A 96 23.68 -8.48 21.66
C ARG A 96 23.98 -8.72 20.19
N GLN A 97 22.96 -8.67 19.33
CA GLN A 97 23.10 -8.84 17.89
C GLN A 97 23.90 -7.71 17.23
N LYS A 98 23.72 -6.47 17.69
CA LYS A 98 24.54 -5.32 17.27
C LYS A 98 26.03 -5.53 17.56
N GLY A 99 26.32 -6.14 18.71
CA GLY A 99 27.68 -6.54 19.09
C GLY A 99 28.34 -7.44 18.04
N PHE A 100 27.63 -8.43 17.48
CA PHE A 100 28.19 -9.35 16.49
C PHE A 100 28.45 -8.71 15.11
N ILE A 101 27.63 -7.75 14.69
CA ILE A 101 27.76 -7.11 13.37
C ILE A 101 28.93 -6.15 13.33
N HIS A 102 29.30 -5.52 14.46
CA HIS A 102 30.48 -4.64 14.53
C HIS A 102 31.81 -5.41 14.36
N TRP A 103 31.81 -6.75 14.44
CA TRP A 103 33.01 -7.60 14.32
C TRP A 103 33.19 -8.22 12.93
N ILE A 104 32.32 -7.92 11.96
CA ILE A 104 32.42 -8.33 10.55
C ILE A 104 32.83 -7.11 9.72
#